data_AF-W6SFH7-F1
#
_entry.id   AF-W6SFH7-F1
#
_cell.length_a   1.000
_cell.length_b   1.000
_cell.length_c   1.000
_cell.angle_alpha   90.00
_cell.angle_beta   90.00
_cell.angle_gamma   90.00
#
_symmetry.space_group_name_H-M   'P 1'
#
loop_
_entity.id
_entity.type
_entity.pdbx_description
1 polymer ?
#
loop_
_entity_poly.entity_id
_entity_poly.type
_entity_poly.pdbx_seq_one_letter_code
_entity_poly.pdbx_strand_id
1 'polypeptide(L)'
;MYKKLSNDEWREYINRYYASDENLTVKDYCEENNINKSQFYYHKRKIEEKATPVFHPIKINTEANIVRKDIGASSEVKISIGNISVAIPTSETALINSLIKELLLKC
;
A
#
# COMPACT_ATOMS: atom_id res chain seq x y z
N MET A 1 22.60 3.26 23.08
CA MET A 1 22.46 3.16 24.55
C MET A 1 20.98 3.17 24.91
N TYR A 2 20.52 2.34 25.84
CA TYR A 2 19.10 2.30 26.23
C TYR A 2 18.82 3.40 27.25
N LYS A 3 17.86 4.29 26.96
CA LYS A 3 17.41 5.33 27.90
C LYS A 3 16.21 4.82 28.70
N LYS A 4 16.23 5.03 30.02
CA LYS A 4 15.06 4.83 30.88
C LYS A 4 14.30 6.15 30.94
N LEU A 5 13.21 6.25 30.19
CA LEU A 5 12.29 7.38 30.16
C LEU A 5 10.90 6.88 30.58
N SER A 6 10.13 7.76 31.20
CA SER A 6 8.70 7.56 31.48
C SER A 6 7.89 7.47 30.18
N ASN A 7 6.65 6.97 30.28
CA ASN A 7 5.78 6.87 29.10
C ASN A 7 5.44 8.25 28.52
N ASP A 8 5.34 9.29 29.36
CA ASP A 8 5.00 10.64 28.93
C ASP A 8 6.17 11.30 28.17
N GLU A 9 7.41 11.11 28.65
CA GLU A 9 8.61 11.55 27.93
C GLU A 9 8.70 10.85 26.56
N TRP A 10 8.47 9.54 26.50
CA TRP A 10 8.45 8.81 25.22
C TRP A 10 7.40 9.36 24.26
N ARG A 11 6.21 9.68 24.77
CA ARG A 11 5.14 10.30 23.96
C ARG A 11 5.58 11.65 23.41
N GLU A 12 6.28 12.45 24.20
CA GLU A 12 6.81 13.74 23.75
C GLU A 12 7.87 13.60 22.65
N TYR A 13 8.80 12.65 22.76
CA TYR A 13 9.77 12.35 21.69
C TYR A 13 9.06 11.92 20.40
N ILE A 14 8.07 11.03 20.50
CA ILE A 14 7.34 10.55 19.33
C ILE A 14 6.55 11.67 18.68
N ASN A 15 5.87 12.51 19.47
CA ASN A 15 5.13 13.66 18.95
C ASN A 15 6.06 14.69 18.30
N ARG A 16 7.24 14.94 18.89
CA ARG A 16 8.25 15.84 18.30
C ARG A 16 8.76 15.31 16.96
N TYR A 17 8.98 14.01 16.82
CA TYR A 17 9.33 13.40 15.54
C TYR A 17 8.27 13.66 14.47
N TYR A 18 6.98 13.44 14.78
CA TYR A 18 5.89 13.66 13.82
C TYR A 18 5.55 15.13 13.55
N ALA A 19 5.93 16.04 14.44
CA ALA A 19 5.83 17.48 14.23
C ALA A 19 7.03 18.06 13.46
N SER A 20 8.08 17.26 13.27
CA SER A 20 9.28 17.65 12.51
C SER A 20 9.06 17.52 11.01
N ASP A 21 10.01 18.05 10.24
CA ASP A 21 10.01 18.05 8.78
C ASP A 21 9.80 16.65 8.17
N GLU A 22 9.06 16.55 7.05
CA GLU A 22 8.70 15.27 6.42
C GLU A 22 9.93 14.48 5.92
N ASN A 23 11.07 15.16 5.74
CA ASN A 23 12.33 14.56 5.29
C ASN A 23 13.18 13.94 6.42
N LEU A 24 12.80 14.11 7.70
CA LEU A 24 13.59 13.59 8.81
C LEU A 24 13.31 12.10 9.02
N THR A 25 14.35 11.26 8.88
CA THR A 25 14.17 9.82 9.12
C THR A 25 14.17 9.51 10.62
N VAL A 26 13.47 8.43 11.02
CA VAL A 26 13.53 7.93 12.41
C VAL A 26 14.97 7.69 12.87
N LYS A 27 15.86 7.28 11.96
CA LYS A 27 17.26 7.02 12.28
C LYS A 27 17.96 8.31 12.71
N ASP A 28 17.87 9.35 11.89
CA ASP A 28 18.55 10.62 12.14
C ASP A 28 18.00 11.28 13.41
N TYR A 29 16.67 11.27 13.58
CA TYR A 29 16.03 11.73 14.81
C TYR A 29 16.52 10.98 16.06
N CYS A 30 16.68 9.65 15.96
CA CYS A 30 17.17 8.85 17.08
C CYS A 30 18.63 9.15 17.42
N GLU A 31 19.47 9.41 16.42
CA GLU A 31 20.87 9.78 16.59
C GLU A 31 21.00 11.15 17.27
N GLU A 32 20.28 12.17 16.79
CA GLU A 32 20.26 13.52 17.37
C GLU A 32 19.81 13.50 18.84
N ASN A 33 18.75 12.75 19.14
CA ASN A 33 18.16 12.69 20.48
C ASN A 33 18.82 11.65 21.40
N ASN A 34 19.87 10.96 20.93
CA ASN A 34 20.58 9.91 21.66
C ASN A 34 19.62 8.83 22.22
N ILE A 35 18.61 8.46 21.43
CA ILE A 35 17.64 7.40 21.77
C ILE A 35 17.88 6.17 20.90
N ASN A 36 17.56 4.99 21.42
CA ASN A 36 17.69 3.77 20.64
C ASN A 36 16.47 3.57 19.71
N LYS A 37 16.73 3.24 18.44
CA LYS A 37 15.71 3.00 17.42
C LYS A 37 14.68 1.92 17.83
N SER A 38 15.11 0.83 18.46
CA SER A 38 14.21 -0.23 18.91
C SER A 38 13.31 0.24 20.04
N GLN A 39 13.81 1.08 20.95
CA GLN A 39 12.98 1.68 21.99
C GLN A 39 11.93 2.61 21.40
N PHE A 40 12.31 3.43 20.41
CA PHE A 40 11.38 4.33 19.72
C PHE A 40 10.18 3.55 19.15
N TYR A 41 10.43 2.49 18.37
CA TYR A 41 9.34 1.69 17.80
C TYR A 41 8.52 0.94 18.85
N TYR A 42 9.16 0.40 19.89
CA TYR A 42 8.46 -0.27 20.97
C TYR A 42 7.48 0.66 21.69
N HIS A 43 7.93 1.86 22.06
CA HIS A 43 7.10 2.84 22.75
C HIS A 43 6.05 3.45 21.83
N LYS A 44 6.36 3.69 20.55
CA LYS A 44 5.39 4.09 19.53
C LYS A 44 4.24 3.11 19.46
N ARG A 45 4.52 1.82 19.26
CA ARG A 45 3.50 0.78 19.17
C ARG A 45 2.65 0.71 20.44
N LYS A 46 3.29 0.77 21.62
CA LYS A 46 2.60 0.75 22.92
C LYS A 46 1.67 1.97 23.14
N ILE A 47 1.98 3.12 22.55
CA ILE A 47 1.13 4.31 22.60
C ILE A 47 -0.03 4.18 21.60
N GLU A 48 0.23 3.65 20.40
CA GLU A 48 -0.79 3.39 19.37
C GLU A 48 -1.79 2.32 19.79
N GLU A 49 -1.36 1.25 20.45
CA GLU A 49 -2.25 0.18 20.99
C GLU A 49 -3.24 0.71 22.04
N LYS A 50 -2.92 1.86 22.68
CA LYS A 50 -3.82 2.54 23.62
C LYS A 50 -4.67 3.62 22.96
N ALA A 51 -4.36 4.00 21.72
CA ALA A 51 -5.16 4.94 20.95
C ALA A 51 -6.25 4.15 20.22
N THR A 52 -7.47 4.68 20.21
CA THR A 52 -8.51 4.20 19.30
C THR A 52 -7.99 4.30 17.86
N PRO A 53 -8.32 3.37 16.96
CA PRO A 53 -7.79 3.40 15.59
C PRO A 53 -8.12 4.74 14.93
N VAL A 54 -7.09 5.55 14.69
CA VAL A 54 -7.20 6.85 14.01
C VAL A 54 -6.98 6.62 12.53
N PHE A 55 -7.99 6.96 11.72
CA PHE A 55 -7.86 7.01 10.27
C PHE A 55 -6.85 8.10 9.88
N HIS A 56 -5.74 7.70 9.27
CA HIS A 56 -4.77 8.63 8.71
C HIS A 56 -5.02 8.76 7.21
N PRO A 57 -5.57 9.89 6.73
CA PRO A 57 -5.76 10.10 5.30
C PRO A 57 -4.38 10.19 4.63
N ILE A 58 -4.10 9.24 3.74
CA ILE A 58 -2.89 9.27 2.91
C ILE A 58 -3.16 10.23 1.76
N LYS A 59 -2.35 11.28 1.61
CA LYS A 59 -2.33 12.07 0.39
C LYS A 59 -1.74 11.20 -0.72
N ILE A 60 -2.57 10.77 -1.67
CA ILE A 60 -2.11 10.13 -2.90
C ILE A 60 -1.44 11.24 -3.70
N ASN A 61 -0.12 11.35 -3.63
CA ASN A 61 0.61 12.28 -4.47
C ASN A 61 0.35 11.86 -5.92
N THR A 62 -0.41 12.67 -6.65
CA THR A 62 -0.86 12.37 -8.02
C THR A 62 0.26 12.62 -9.02
N GLU A 63 1.50 12.32 -8.63
CA GLU A 63 2.55 12.04 -9.57
C GLU A 63 2.24 10.65 -10.11
N ALA A 64 1.39 10.65 -11.13
CA ALA A 64 1.15 9.52 -11.98
C ALA A 64 2.51 9.03 -12.48
N ASN A 65 3.10 8.06 -11.78
CA ASN A 65 3.90 7.05 -12.42
C ASN A 65 2.94 6.37 -13.37
N ILE A 66 2.82 6.96 -14.57
CA ILE A 66 2.30 6.28 -15.73
C ILE A 66 3.30 5.15 -15.95
N VAL A 67 3.09 4.04 -15.24
CA VAL A 67 3.53 2.75 -15.74
C VAL A 67 2.78 2.65 -17.05
N ARG A 68 3.44 3.06 -18.13
CA ARG A 68 3.08 2.66 -19.47
C ARG A 68 3.24 1.15 -19.45
N LYS A 69 2.22 0.47 -18.96
CA LYS A 69 1.99 -0.90 -19.33
C LYS A 69 1.72 -0.75 -20.81
N ASP A 70 2.71 -1.06 -21.63
CA ASP A 70 2.50 -1.32 -23.03
C ASP A 70 1.44 -2.42 -23.07
N ILE A 71 0.17 -2.03 -23.10
CA ILE A 71 -0.91 -2.86 -23.58
C ILE A 71 -0.69 -2.83 -25.09
N GLY A 72 0.36 -3.52 -25.54
CA GLY A 72 0.45 -3.94 -26.92
C GLY A 72 -0.87 -4.60 -27.27
N ALA A 73 -1.37 -4.34 -28.48
CA ALA A 73 -2.62 -4.90 -28.96
C ALA A 73 -2.67 -6.40 -28.60
N SER A 74 -3.54 -6.77 -27.66
CA SER A 74 -3.65 -8.16 -27.25
C SER A 74 -4.22 -8.92 -28.44
N SER A 75 -3.46 -9.88 -28.95
CA SER A 75 -3.92 -10.79 -30.01
C SER A 75 -4.90 -11.84 -29.49
N GLU A 76 -5.25 -11.80 -28.20
CA GLU A 76 -6.05 -12.82 -27.53
C GLU A 76 -7.03 -12.21 -26.50
N VAL A 77 -8.20 -12.85 -26.39
CA VAL A 77 -9.20 -12.68 -25.32
C VAL A 77 -9.02 -13.82 -24.31
N LYS A 78 -8.81 -13.49 -23.04
CA LYS A 78 -8.70 -14.49 -21.96
C LYS A 78 -9.97 -14.49 -21.10
N ILE A 79 -10.56 -15.67 -20.93
CA ILE A 79 -11.73 -15.90 -20.09
C ILE A 79 -11.29 -16.83 -18.94
N SER A 80 -11.60 -16.45 -17.69
CA SER A 80 -11.21 -17.21 -16.52
C SER A 80 -12.41 -17.48 -15.61
N ILE A 81 -12.59 -18.75 -15.21
CA ILE A 81 -13.63 -19.20 -14.28
C ILE A 81 -12.98 -20.13 -13.26
N GLY A 82 -12.84 -19.65 -12.02
CA GLY A 82 -12.09 -20.39 -10.98
C GLY A 82 -10.65 -20.65 -11.41
N ASN A 83 -10.27 -21.93 -11.48
CA ASN A 83 -8.92 -22.35 -11.89
C ASN A 83 -8.79 -22.62 -13.40
N ILE A 84 -9.88 -22.48 -14.17
CA ILE A 84 -9.88 -22.70 -15.62
C ILE A 84 -9.63 -21.37 -16.33
N SER A 85 -8.67 -21.37 -17.25
CA SER A 85 -8.34 -20.23 -18.10
C SER A 85 -8.35 -20.66 -19.56
N VAL A 86 -9.12 -19.96 -20.39
CA VAL A 86 -9.21 -20.17 -21.83
C VAL A 86 -8.71 -18.91 -22.54
N ALA A 87 -7.80 -19.07 -23.48
CA ALA A 87 -7.30 -18.01 -24.35
C ALA A 87 -7.83 -18.22 -25.77
N ILE A 88 -8.47 -17.19 -26.33
CA ILE A 88 -9.07 -17.21 -27.67
C ILE A 88 -8.37 -16.13 -28.51
N PRO A 89 -7.75 -16.46 -29.64
CA PRO A 89 -7.19 -15.45 -30.54
C PRO A 89 -8.25 -14.47 -31.04
N THR A 90 -7.92 -13.18 -31.12
CA THR A 90 -8.84 -12.13 -31.62
C THR A 90 -9.15 -12.28 -33.11
N SER A 91 -8.39 -13.09 -33.84
CA SER A 91 -8.71 -13.51 -35.21
C SER A 91 -9.96 -14.39 -35.29
N GLU A 92 -10.36 -15.06 -34.21
CA GLU A 92 -11.51 -15.98 -34.18
C GLU A 92 -12.82 -15.26 -33.83
N THR A 93 -13.14 -14.21 -34.57
CA THR A 93 -14.28 -13.31 -34.31
C THR A 93 -15.63 -14.03 -34.30
N ALA A 94 -15.81 -15.06 -35.13
CA ALA A 94 -17.05 -15.85 -35.17
C ALA A 94 -17.31 -16.58 -33.85
N LEU A 95 -16.27 -17.17 -33.26
CA LEU A 95 -16.36 -17.92 -32.00
C LEU A 95 -16.61 -16.97 -30.83
N ILE A 96 -15.90 -15.83 -30.79
CA ILE A 96 -16.11 -14.77 -29.79
C ILE A 96 -17.55 -14.25 -29.84
N ASN A 97 -18.06 -13.94 -31.03
CA ASN A 97 -19.43 -13.46 -31.20
C ASN A 97 -20.49 -14.50 -30.81
N SER A 98 -20.24 -15.79 -31.09
CA SER A 98 -21.13 -16.87 -30.66
C SER A 98 -21.20 -16.98 -29.14
N LEU A 99 -20.05 -16.93 -28.46
CA LEU A 99 -19.97 -16.97 -27.00
C LEU A 99 -20.69 -15.78 -26.36
N ILE A 100 -20.48 -14.57 -26.87
CA ILE A 100 -21.16 -13.37 -26.36
C ILE A 100 -22.67 -13.50 -26.50
N LYS A 101 -23.16 -13.98 -27.65
CA LYS A 101 -24.61 -14.21 -27.86
C LYS A 101 -25.17 -15.24 -26.90
N GLU A 102 -24.48 -16.35 -26.68
CA GLU A 102 -24.92 -17.37 -25.71
C GLU A 102 -24.94 -16.84 -24.27
N LEU A 103 -23.92 -16.08 -23.87
CA LEU A 103 -23.89 -15.45 -22.54
C LEU A 103 -25.06 -14.49 -22.35
N LEU A 104 -25.37 -13.68 -23.37
CA LEU A 104 -26.53 -12.77 -23.34
C LEU A 104 -27.87 -13.51 -23.26
N LEU A 105 -27.97 -14.72 -23.80
CA LEU A 105 -29.19 -15.54 -23.73
C LEU A 105 -29.36 -16.27 -22.39
N LYS A 106 -28.29 -16.45 -21.61
CA LYS A 106 -28.31 -17.14 -20.32
C LYS A 106 -28.35 -16.21 -19.11
N CYS A 107 -28.25 -14.91 -19.31
CA CYS A 107 -28.35 -13.87 -18.27
C CYS A 107 -29.72 -13.20 -18.25
#